data_AF-A0A1M6D2U7-F1
#
_entry.id   AF-A0A1M6D2U7-F1
#
_cell.length_a   1.000
_cell.length_b   1.000
_cell.length_c   1.000
_cell.angle_alpha   90.00
_cell.angle_beta   90.00
_cell.angle_gamma   90.00
#
_symmetry.space_group_name_H-M   'P 1'
#
loop_
_entity.id
_entity.type
_entity.pdbx_description
1 polymer ?
#
loop_
_entity_poly.entity_id
_entity_poly.type
_entity_poly.pdbx_seq_one_letter_code
_entity_poly.pdbx_strand_id
1 'polypeptide(L)' 'MNVFPSIHRIGIWAGRLEDYRKSWQVIINHNPAIIYPSHGKAFMKEDLEKNIHRLEKLKLYPLK' A
#
# COMPACT_ATOMS: atom_id res chain seq x y z
N MET A 1 -7.23 -11.63 9.55
CA MET A 1 -6.23 -11.09 8.60
C MET A 1 -4.98 -11.95 8.77
N ASN A 2 -4.75 -12.95 7.92
CA ASN A 2 -3.84 -14.08 8.21
C ASN A 2 -2.39 -13.85 7.75
N VAL A 3 -2.00 -12.60 7.43
CA VAL A 3 -0.67 -12.22 6.97
C VAL A 3 -0.33 -10.83 7.50
N PHE A 4 0.95 -10.55 7.83
CA PHE A 4 1.47 -9.22 8.16
C PHE A 4 1.46 -8.31 6.91
N PRO A 5 0.53 -7.35 6.78
CA PRO A 5 0.37 -6.55 5.55
C PRO A 5 1.55 -5.61 5.29
N SER A 6 2.26 -5.24 6.36
CA SER A 6 3.44 -4.37 6.34
C SER A 6 4.61 -4.93 5.51
N ILE A 7 4.71 -6.26 5.36
CA ILE A 7 5.73 -6.91 4.52
C ILE A 7 5.61 -6.44 3.06
N HIS A 8 4.38 -6.21 2.61
CA HIS A 8 4.08 -5.77 1.24
C HIS A 8 3.78 -4.27 1.16
N ARG A 9 4.10 -3.50 2.22
CA ARG A 9 3.76 -2.07 2.37
C ARG A 9 2.25 -1.77 2.35
N ILE A 10 1.41 -2.80 2.51
CA ILE A 10 -0.05 -2.64 2.51
C ILE A 10 -0.48 -2.13 3.88
N GLY A 11 -1.18 -1.00 3.90
CA GLY A 11 -1.81 -0.45 5.10
C GLY A 11 -2.90 -1.39 5.62
N ILE A 12 -3.07 -1.45 6.94
CA ILE A 12 -4.10 -2.26 7.60
C ILE A 12 -5.50 -1.64 7.52
N TRP A 13 -5.57 -0.37 7.13
CA TRP A 13 -6.81 0.38 7.04
C TRP A 13 -6.86 1.09 5.68
N ALA A 14 -7.86 0.73 4.88
CA ALA A 14 -8.17 1.38 3.61
C ALA A 14 -9.69 1.58 3.58
N GLY A 15 -10.14 2.85 3.65
CA GLY A 15 -11.58 3.14 3.63
C GLY A 15 -12.23 2.73 2.30
N ARG A 16 -11.58 3.07 1.18
CA ARG A 16 -12.00 2.71 -0.18
C ARG A 16 -10.81 2.16 -0.97
N LEU A 17 -10.95 0.97 -1.57
CA LEU A 17 -9.86 0.32 -2.30
C LEU A 17 -9.41 1.14 -3.52
N GLU A 18 -10.33 1.76 -4.25
CA GLU A 18 -9.95 2.54 -5.44
C GLU A 18 -9.14 3.77 -5.09
N ASP A 19 -9.50 4.48 -4.02
CA ASP A 19 -8.74 5.64 -3.55
C ASP A 19 -7.35 5.23 -3.05
N TYR A 20 -7.27 4.07 -2.39
CA TYR A 20 -6.01 3.49 -1.93
C TYR A 20 -5.08 3.07 -3.08
N ARG A 21 -5.64 2.49 -4.15
CA ARG A 21 -4.88 2.18 -5.38
C ARG A 21 -4.40 3.46 -6.07
N LYS A 22 -5.29 4.46 -6.19
CA LYS A 22 -4.96 5.74 -6.80
C LYS A 22 -3.84 6.46 -6.03
N SER A 23 -3.85 6.40 -4.70
CA SER A 23 -2.79 7.02 -3.89
C SER A 23 -1.43 6.37 -4.14
N TRP A 24 -1.37 5.03 -4.28
CA TRP A 24 -0.13 4.34 -4.64
C TRP A 24 0.39 4.80 -6.01
N GLN A 25 -0.49 4.90 -7.00
CA GLN A 25 -0.11 5.37 -8.33
C GLN A 25 0.44 6.80 -8.30
N VAL A 26 -0.19 7.69 -7.53
CA VAL A 26 0.30 9.08 -7.36
C VAL A 26 1.69 9.09 -6.73
N ILE A 27 1.93 8.29 -5.68
CA ILE A 27 3.24 8.22 -5.03
C ILE A 27 4.30 7.70 -6.00
N ILE A 28 4.02 6.62 -6.73
CA ILE A 28 4.95 6.05 -7.71
C ILE A 28 5.26 7.06 -8.82
N ASN A 29 4.24 7.74 -9.35
CA ASN A 29 4.40 8.74 -10.42
C ASN A 29 5.19 9.97 -9.96
N HIS A 30 5.14 10.31 -8.67
CA HIS A 30 5.97 11.37 -8.11
C HIS A 30 7.46 11.00 -8.05
N ASN A 31 7.79 9.72 -8.27
CA ASN A 31 9.15 9.19 -8.35
C ASN A 31 10.05 9.52 -7.14
N PRO A 32 9.60 9.32 -5.90
CA PRO A 32 10.42 9.59 -4.73
C PRO A 32 11.56 8.57 -4.60
N ALA A 33 12.73 9.03 -4.16
CA ALA A 33 13.86 8.13 -3.87
C ALA A 33 13.60 7.27 -2.61
N ILE A 34 12.99 7.86 -1.58
CA ILE A 34 12.70 7.21 -0.30
C ILE A 34 11.30 7.63 0.18
N ILE A 35 10.56 6.67 0.73
CA ILE A 35 9.24 6.85 1.32
C ILE A 35 9.35 6.59 2.82
N TYR A 36 8.83 7.52 3.62
CA TYR A 36 8.79 7.44 5.08
C TYR A 36 7.36 7.11 5.53
N PRO A 37 7.05 5.86 5.91
CA PRO A 37 5.73 5.51 6.40
C PRO A 37 5.53 6.00 7.84
N SER A 38 4.27 6.13 8.26
CA SER A 38 3.94 6.44 9.67
C SER A 38 4.43 5.38 10.66
N HIS A 39 4.60 4.13 10.21
CA HIS A 39 5.14 3.03 11.00
C HIS A 39 6.09 2.16 10.17
N GLY A 40 7.15 1.67 10.81
CA GLY A 40 8.16 0.81 10.18
C GLY A 40 9.37 1.58 9.66
N LYS A 41 10.18 0.90 8.84
CA LYS A 41 11.39 1.48 8.24
C LYS A 41 11.06 2.18 6.93
N ALA A 42 11.80 3.24 6.62
CA ALA A 42 11.80 3.86 5.31
C ALA A 42 12.17 2.84 4.22
N PHE A 43 11.64 3.04 3.02
CA PHE A 43 11.82 2.12 1.89
C PHE A 43 11.81 2.87 0.56
N MET A 44 12.29 2.22 -0.50
CA MET A 44 12.35 2.83 -1.84
C MET A 44 11.04 2.59 -2.61
N LYS A 45 10.72 3.44 -3.59
CA LYS A 45 9.46 3.33 -4.35
C LYS A 45 9.28 1.99 -5.07
N GLU A 46 10.38 1.32 -5.42
CA GLU A 46 10.40 0.04 -6.12
C GLU A 46 9.69 -1.06 -5.31
N ASP A 47 9.67 -0.92 -3.96
CA ASP A 47 8.87 -1.80 -3.10
C ASP A 47 7.36 -1.65 -3.37
N LEU A 48 6.87 -0.44 -3.69
CA LEU A 48 5.47 -0.23 -4.08
C LEU A 48 5.20 -0.79 -5.47
N GLU A 49 6.07 -0.51 -6.44
CA GLU A 49 5.95 -1.00 -7.82
C GLU A 49 5.90 -2.54 -7.84
N LYS A 50 6.78 -3.21 -7.09
CA LYS A 50 6.80 -4.66 -6.94
C LYS A 50 5.50 -5.22 -6.36
N ASN A 51 4.82 -4.50 -5.47
CA ASN A 51 3.66 -4.99 -4.74
C ASN A 51 2.32 -4.45 -5.25
N ILE A 52 2.29 -3.58 -6.26
CA ILE A 52 1.05 -2.92 -6.72
C ILE A 52 -0.03 -3.92 -7.17
N HIS A 53 0.38 -5.01 -7.83
CA HIS A 53 -0.52 -6.11 -8.25
C HIS A 53 -1.25 -6.80 -7.09
N ARG A 54 -0.76 -6.66 -5.85
CA ARG A 54 -1.41 -7.22 -4.67
C ARG A 54 -2.66 -6.43 -4.27
N LEU A 55 -2.74 -5.15 -4.66
CA LEU A 55 -3.90 -4.30 -4.38
C LEU A 55 -5.17 -4.75 -5.11
N GLU A 56 -5.02 -5.46 -6.24
CA GLU A 56 -6.14 -6.04 -7.00
C GLU A 56 -6.82 -7.18 -6.23
N LYS A 57 -6.05 -7.90 -5.40
CA LYS A 57 -6.53 -9.04 -4.63
C LYS A 57 -7.08 -8.65 -3.25
N LEU A 58 -7.02 -7.37 -2.89
CA LEU A 58 -7.54 -6.89 -1.61
C LEU A 58 -9.07 -6.94 -1.59
N LYS A 59 -9.61 -7.38 -0.45
CA LYS A 59 -11.04 -7.38 -0.17
C LYS A 59 -11.27 -6.62 1.13
N LEU A 60 -12.12 -5.60 1.06
CA LEU A 60 -12.66 -4.96 2.27
C LEU A 60 -13.84 -5.78 2.75
N TYR A 61 -13.85 -6.05 4.05
CA TYR A 61 -14.99 -6.70 4.70
C TYR A 61 -15.83 -5.62 5.38
N PRO A 62 -17.17 -5.73 5.34
CA PRO A 62 -18.04 -4.79 6.02
C PRO A 62 -17.75 -4.81 7.53
N LEU A 63 -17.81 -3.63 8.14
CA LEU A 63 -17.86 -3.52 9.60
C LEU A 63 -19.25 -4.00 10.02
N LYS A 64 -19.31 -4.93 10.98
CA LYS A 64 -20.55 -5.40 11.59
C LYS A 64 -21.07 -4.39 12.61
#